data_AF-A0A950YE16-F1
#
_entry.id   AF-A0A950YE16-F1
#
_cell.length_a   1.000
_cell.length_b   1.000
_cell.length_c   1.000
_cell.angle_alpha   90.00
_cell.angle_beta   90.00
_cell.angle_gamma   90.00
#
_symmetry.space_group_name_H-M   'P 1'
#
loop_
_entity.id
_entity.type
_entity.pdbx_description
1 polymer ?
#
loop_
_entity_poly.entity_id
_entity_poly.type
_entity_poly.pdbx_seq_one_letter_code
_entity_poly.pdbx_strand_id
1 'polypeptide(L)' 'MSREIVEAVRGLAAEKNISTEKLMEALEDALLSAYKKTPEAARYAKVEMDRDSGD' A
#
# COMPACT_ATOMS: atom_id res chain seq x y z
N MET A 1 -8.60 5.07 -1.14
CA MET A 1 -8.81 3.60 -1.26
C MET A 1 -9.81 3.20 -0.17
N SER A 2 -10.39 1.99 -0.15
CA SER A 2 -11.38 1.68 0.91
C SER A 2 -10.68 1.38 2.25
N ARG A 3 -11.25 1.87 3.35
CA ARG A 3 -10.87 1.53 4.74
C ARG A 3 -10.67 0.03 4.98
N GLU A 4 -11.36 -0.80 4.20
CA GLU A 4 -11.27 -2.26 4.23
C GLU A 4 -9.84 -2.78 3.97
N ILE A 5 -9.05 -2.11 3.11
CA ILE A 5 -7.66 -2.51 2.85
C ILE A 5 -6.79 -2.27 4.08
N VAL A 6 -6.96 -1.13 4.76
CA VAL A 6 -6.21 -0.81 5.99
C VAL A 6 -6.55 -1.81 7.10
N GLU A 7 -7.82 -2.14 7.27
CA GLU A 7 -8.26 -3.14 8.24
C GLU A 7 -7.70 -4.52 7.90
N ALA A 8 -7.72 -4.92 6.63
CA ALA A 8 -7.14 -6.18 6.18
C ALA A 8 -5.62 -6.25 6.42
N VAL A 9 -4.89 -5.16 6.15
CA VAL A 9 -3.45 -5.07 6.42
C VAL A 9 -3.16 -5.18 7.91
N ARG A 10 -3.93 -4.50 8.77
CA ARG A 10 -3.79 -4.58 10.23
C ARG A 10 -4.09 -5.99 10.75
N GLY A 11 -5.13 -6.64 10.23
CA GLY A 11 -5.45 -8.03 10.57
C GLY A 11 -4.33 -8.99 10.17
N LEU A 12 -3.81 -8.86 8.95
CA LEU A 12 -2.71 -9.67 8.44
C LEU A 12 -1.41 -9.45 9.21
N ALA A 13 -1.10 -8.20 9.56
CA ALA A 13 0.06 -7.83 10.36
C ALA A 13 0.04 -8.53 11.73
N ALA A 14 -1.12 -8.53 12.40
CA ALA A 14 -1.30 -9.22 13.66
C ALA A 14 -1.20 -10.75 13.51
N GLU A 15 -1.84 -11.34 12.50
CA GLU A 15 -1.83 -12.79 12.27
C GLU A 15 -0.43 -13.32 11.95
N LYS A 16 0.31 -12.59 11.11
CA LYS A 16 1.65 -13.00 10.65
C LYS A 16 2.78 -12.48 11.53
N ASN A 17 2.46 -11.72 12.59
CA ASN A 17 3.42 -11.04 13.45
C ASN A 17 4.43 -10.19 12.65
N ILE A 18 3.90 -9.40 11.70
CA ILE A 18 4.64 -8.47 10.85
C ILE A 18 4.29 -7.05 11.28
N SER A 19 5.25 -6.13 11.20
CA SER A 19 4.95 -4.71 11.40
C SER A 19 3.93 -4.21 10.38
N THR A 20 2.82 -3.63 10.85
CA THR A 20 1.82 -2.98 9.99
C THR A 20 2.48 -1.94 9.10
N GLU A 21 3.43 -1.16 9.63
CA GLU A 21 4.17 -0.15 8.86
C GLU A 21 4.89 -0.77 7.66
N LYS A 22 5.57 -1.90 7.88
CA LYS A 22 6.30 -2.62 6.83
C LYS A 22 5.38 -3.18 5.75
N LEU A 23 4.18 -3.64 6.14
CA LEU A 23 3.17 -4.12 5.20
C LEU A 23 2.58 -2.98 4.36
N MET A 24 2.37 -1.80 4.97
CA MET A 24 1.87 -0.62 4.27
C MET A 24 2.91 -0.11 3.27
N GLU A 25 4.19 -0.03 3.64
CA GLU A 25 5.28 0.32 2.71
C GLU A 25 5.36 -0.66 1.53
N ALA A 26 5.29 -1.97 1.81
CA ALA A 26 5.29 -2.98 0.75
C ALA A 26 4.09 -2.84 -0.19
N LEU A 27 2.94 -2.39 0.32
CA LEU A 27 1.75 -2.15 -0.48
C LEU A 27 1.92 -0.91 -1.37
N GLU A 28 2.48 0.19 -0.84
CA GLU A 28 2.82 1.39 -1.63
C GLU A 28 3.77 1.04 -2.78
N ASP A 29 4.81 0.25 -2.51
CA ASP A 29 5.77 -0.22 -3.52
C ASP A 29 5.10 -1.11 -4.58
N ALA A 30 4.17 -1.98 -4.17
CA ALA A 30 3.42 -2.83 -5.08
C ALA A 30 2.51 -2.00 -6.00
N LEU A 31 1.82 -1.00 -5.45
CA LEU A 31 0.98 -0.07 -6.20
C LEU A 31 1.80 0.77 -7.18
N LEU A 32 2.95 1.29 -6.74
CA LEU A 32 3.86 2.02 -7.60
C LEU A 32 4.39 1.14 -8.74
N SER A 33 4.70 -0.12 -8.44
CA SER A 33 5.14 -1.10 -9.43
C SER A 33 4.04 -1.46 -10.43
N ALA A 34 2.78 -1.51 -10.00
CA ALA A 34 1.63 -1.68 -10.87
C ALA A 34 1.42 -0.45 -11.77
N TYR A 35 1.48 0.76 -11.21
CA TYR A 35 1.38 2.01 -11.96
C TYR A 35 2.47 2.12 -13.02
N LYS A 36 3.72 1.78 -12.71
CA LYS A 36 4.83 1.79 -13.69
C LYS A 36 4.61 0.88 -14.90
N LYS A 37 3.68 -0.09 -14.82
CA LYS A 37 3.33 -0.99 -15.93
C LYS A 37 2.20 -0.46 -16.79
N THR A 38 1.53 0.64 -16.42
CA THR A 38 0.50 1.24 -17.26
C THR A 38 1.12 2.07 -18.38
N PRO A 39 0.47 2.16 -19.56
CA PRO A 39 0.86 3.13 -20.58
C PRO A 39 0.90 4.54 -20.00
N GLU A 40 1.84 5.36 -20.47
CA GLU A 40 1.99 6.78 -20.06
C GLU A 40 2.33 7.02 -18.59
N ALA A 41 2.77 5.99 -17.86
CA ALA A 41 3.18 6.14 -16.47
C ALA A 41 4.30 7.17 -16.29
N ALA A 42 4.08 8.12 -15.37
CA ALA A 42 5.07 9.14 -15.05
C ALA A 42 6.36 8.54 -14.49
N ARG A 43 7.51 8.98 -15.02
CA ARG A 43 8.85 8.46 -14.66
C ARG A 43 9.19 8.57 -13.18
N TYR A 44 8.69 9.61 -12.50
CA TYR A 44 8.98 9.92 -11.09
C TYR A 44 7.73 9.87 -10.22
N ALA A 45 6.80 8.96 -10.52
CA ALA A 45 5.64 8.76 -9.65
C ALA A 45 6.06 8.25 -8.27
N LYS A 46 5.33 8.73 -7.26
CA LYS A 46 5.37 8.25 -5.88
C LYS A 46 3.94 7.87 -5.49
N VAL A 47 3.80 6.81 -4.71
CA VAL A 47 2.56 6.46 -4.04
C VAL A 47 2.76 6.77 -2.57
N GLU A 48 1.82 7.48 -1.98
CA GLU A 48 1.74 7.72 -0.54
C GLU A 48 0.35 7.27 -0.12
N MET A 49 0.25 6.57 1.00
CA MET A 49 -1.03 6.11 1.52
C MET A 49 -1.23 6.59 2.95
N ASP A 50 -2.43 7.10 3.23
CA ASP A 50 -2.82 7.48 4.59
C ASP A 50 -2.94 6.22 5.47
N ARG A 51 -2.29 6.25 6.64
CA ARG A 51 -2.18 5.08 7.51
C ARG A 51 -3.48 4.75 8.27
N ASP A 52 -4.42 5.69 8.31
CA ASP A 52 -5.68 5.59 9.04
C ASP A 52 -6.87 5.44 8.11
N SER A 53 -6.92 6.18 7.00
CA SER A 53 -8.01 6.08 6.01
C SER A 53 -7.70 5.08 4.90
N GLY A 54 -6.42 4.88 4.55
CA GLY A 54 -6.01 4.12 3.38
C GLY A 54 -6.20 4.88 2.08
N ASP A 55 -6.34 6.20 2.11
CA ASP A 55 -6.40 7.02 0.89
C ASP A 55 -5.07 7.22 0.21
#